data_AF-C4YMR2-F1
#
_entry.id   AF-C4YMR2-F1
#
_cell.length_a   1.000
_cell.length_b   1.000
_cell.length_c   1.000
_cell.angle_alpha   90.00
_cell.angle_beta   90.00
_cell.angle_gamma   90.00
#
_symmetry.space_group_name_H-M   'P 1'
#
loop_
_entity.id
_entity.type
_entity.pdbx_description
1 polymer ?
#
loop_
_entity_poly.entity_id
_entity_poly.type
_entity_poly.pdbx_seq_one_letter_code
_entity_poly.pdbx_strand_id
1 'polypeptide(L)'
;MASTVQHASKFQRFLNSETGPRTVHFWAPVFKWALVAAGLNDIQRPVEKLSGTQQIALFATGAIWTRWAGFVIKPRNMLLASVNFFLGGVAGYQLLRIVNYRRDLGDSPMQVFNYILNGDAAAVKEPEPAKN
;
A
#
# COMPACT_ATOMS: atom_id res chain seq x y z
N MET A 1 -6.30 43.83 -33.88
CA MET A 1 -5.59 43.26 -32.72
C MET A 1 -5.78 41.74 -32.76
N ALA A 2 -4.91 41.02 -33.46
CA ALA A 2 -5.02 39.55 -33.56
C ALA A 2 -4.60 38.92 -32.22
N SER A 3 -5.52 38.21 -31.57
CA SER A 3 -5.25 37.44 -30.36
C SER A 3 -4.32 36.28 -30.70
N THR A 4 -3.05 36.37 -30.33
CA THR A 4 -2.13 35.24 -30.36
C THR A 4 -2.60 34.22 -29.34
N VAL A 5 -3.31 33.18 -29.80
CA VAL A 5 -3.60 32.00 -28.98
C VAL A 5 -2.25 31.34 -28.68
N GLN A 6 -1.71 31.64 -27.51
CA GLN A 6 -0.42 31.12 -27.07
C GLN A 6 -0.62 29.62 -26.80
N HIS A 7 -0.26 28.78 -27.79
CA HIS A 7 -0.15 27.34 -27.61
C HIS A 7 1.02 27.06 -26.67
N ALA A 8 0.82 27.29 -25.37
CA ALA A 8 1.71 26.79 -24.34
C ALA A 8 1.81 25.27 -24.53
N SER A 9 3.02 24.77 -24.78
CA SER A 9 3.31 23.34 -24.90
C SER A 9 2.65 22.59 -23.74
N LYS A 10 2.15 21.36 -23.97
CA LYS A 10 1.56 20.52 -22.92
C LYS A 10 2.49 20.44 -21.69
N PHE A 11 3.80 20.49 -21.91
CA PHE A 11 4.83 20.57 -20.88
C PHE A 11 4.79 21.89 -20.09
N GLN A 12 4.66 23.03 -20.76
CA GLN A 12 4.58 24.35 -20.14
C GLN A 12 3.25 24.55 -19.36
N ARG A 13 2.15 23.95 -19.84
CA ARG A 13 0.88 23.84 -19.09
C ARG A 13 0.99 22.94 -17.87
N PHE A 14 1.74 21.83 -17.95
CA PHE A 14 2.01 20.94 -16.82
C PHE A 14 2.91 21.61 -15.76
N LEU A 15 3.91 22.39 -16.18
CA LEU A 15 4.80 23.13 -15.27
C LEU A 15 4.10 24.27 -14.51
N ASN A 16 3.12 24.92 -15.15
CA ASN A 16 2.42 26.09 -14.61
C ASN A 16 1.03 25.75 -14.01
N SER A 17 0.64 24.48 -13.92
CA SER A 17 -0.64 24.11 -13.31
C SER A 17 -0.60 24.29 -11.79
N GLU A 18 -1.76 24.54 -11.16
CA GLU A 18 -1.89 24.69 -9.70
C GLU A 18 -1.42 23.43 -8.93
N THR A 19 -1.38 22.28 -9.60
CA THR A 19 -0.88 20.99 -9.08
C THR A 19 0.38 20.50 -9.81
N GLY A 20 1.10 21.41 -10.48
CA GLY A 20 2.31 21.11 -11.23
C GLY A 20 3.54 20.89 -10.33
N PRO A 21 4.68 20.48 -10.90
CA PRO A 21 5.91 20.17 -10.16
C PRO A 21 6.56 21.36 -9.45
N ARG A 22 6.00 22.57 -9.58
CA ARG A 22 6.39 23.76 -8.80
C ARG A 22 5.65 23.87 -7.46
N THR A 23 4.64 23.03 -7.20
CA THR A 23 3.83 23.12 -5.98
C THR A 23 4.03 21.92 -5.06
N VAL A 24 3.84 22.14 -3.75
CA VAL A 24 3.91 21.10 -2.72
C VAL A 24 2.87 20.00 -2.98
N HIS A 25 1.76 20.33 -3.63
CA HIS A 25 0.70 19.38 -3.97
C HIS A 25 1.13 18.29 -4.97
N PHE A 26 2.20 18.53 -5.75
CA PHE A 26 2.82 17.51 -6.59
C PHE A 26 3.83 16.69 -5.79
N TRP A 27 4.75 17.36 -5.08
CA TRP A 27 5.86 16.69 -4.40
C TRP A 27 5.42 15.88 -3.18
N ALA A 28 4.46 16.34 -2.38
CA ALA A 28 4.00 15.61 -1.21
C ALA A 28 3.49 14.19 -1.55
N PRO A 29 2.58 14.01 -2.52
CA PRO A 29 2.21 12.67 -2.98
C PRO A 29 3.31 11.92 -3.75
N VAL A 30 4.25 12.60 -4.41
CA VAL A 30 5.45 11.95 -4.95
C VAL A 30 6.31 11.35 -3.83
N PHE A 31 6.51 12.05 -2.71
CA PHE A 31 7.20 11.49 -1.55
C PHE A 31 6.43 10.33 -0.91
N LYS A 32 5.09 10.33 -0.95
CA LYS A 32 4.32 9.19 -0.46
C LYS A 32 4.55 7.92 -1.27
N TRP A 33 5.02 7.99 -2.52
CA TRP A 33 5.47 6.80 -3.26
C TRP A 33 6.67 6.11 -2.62
N ALA A 34 7.45 6.79 -1.78
CA ALA A 34 8.51 6.13 -1.00
C ALA A 34 7.95 5.04 -0.07
N LEU A 35 6.72 5.20 0.46
CA LEU A 35 6.06 4.18 1.27
C LEU A 35 5.72 2.93 0.46
N VAL A 36 5.28 3.13 -0.79
CA VAL A 36 4.99 2.03 -1.72
C VAL A 36 6.29 1.30 -2.07
N ALA A 37 7.36 2.05 -2.38
CA ALA A 37 8.67 1.47 -2.66
C ALA A 37 9.24 0.70 -1.47
N ALA A 38 9.11 1.24 -0.25
CA ALA A 38 9.50 0.55 0.98
C ALA A 38 8.70 -0.75 1.18
N GLY A 39 7.38 -0.72 0.97
CA GLY A 39 6.54 -1.92 1.05
C GLY A 39 6.90 -2.98 0.01
N LEU A 40 7.32 -2.57 -1.19
CA LEU A 40 7.82 -3.49 -2.23
C LEU A 40 9.16 -4.09 -1.84
N ASN A 41 10.07 -3.32 -1.24
CA ASN A 41 11.34 -3.84 -0.73
C ASN A 41 11.12 -4.86 0.41
N ASP A 42 10.14 -4.60 1.27
CA ASP A 42 9.75 -5.50 2.37
C ASP A 42 9.21 -6.85 1.90
N ILE A 43 8.85 -7.00 0.61
CA ILE A 43 8.51 -8.32 0.05
C ILE A 43 9.68 -9.29 0.15
N GLN A 44 10.92 -8.81 0.08
CA GLN A 44 12.10 -9.66 0.21
C GLN A 44 12.32 -10.16 1.64
N ARG A 45 11.64 -9.56 2.63
CA ARG A 45 11.75 -9.99 4.02
C ARG A 45 11.02 -11.32 4.26
N PRO A 46 11.55 -12.15 5.17
CA PRO A 46 10.91 -13.37 5.63
C PRO A 46 9.55 -13.05 6.27
N VAL A 47 8.55 -13.89 6.00
CA VAL A 47 7.12 -13.63 6.31
C VAL A 47 6.88 -13.62 7.83
N GLU A 48 7.72 -14.33 8.58
CA GLU A 48 7.69 -14.44 10.04
C GLU A 48 8.03 -13.11 10.73
N LYS A 49 8.72 -12.20 10.04
CA LYS A 49 9.05 -10.86 10.55
C LYS A 49 8.01 -9.81 10.17
N LEU A 50 6.98 -10.18 9.42
CA LEU A 50 5.94 -9.26 8.97
C LEU A 50 4.81 -9.20 9.99
N SER A 51 4.47 -7.99 10.44
CA SER A 51 3.34 -7.76 11.34
C SER A 51 2.02 -7.84 10.58
N GLY A 52 1.23 -8.88 10.84
CA GLY A 52 -0.10 -9.06 10.23
C GLY A 52 -1.06 -7.90 10.51
N THR A 53 -1.07 -7.37 11.74
CA THR A 53 -1.92 -6.25 12.14
C THR A 53 -1.56 -4.97 11.38
N GLN A 54 -0.26 -4.72 11.19
CA GLN A 54 0.22 -3.59 10.41
C GLN A 54 -0.20 -3.71 8.95
N GLN A 55 -0.06 -4.88 8.35
CA GLN A 55 -0.45 -5.08 6.95
C GLN A 55 -1.97 -4.98 6.75
N ILE A 56 -2.80 -5.43 7.72
CA ILE A 56 -4.25 -5.17 7.71
C ILE A 56 -4.53 -3.66 7.77
N ALA A 57 -3.87 -2.94 8.69
CA ALA A 57 -4.08 -1.51 8.84
C ALA A 57 -3.71 -0.74 7.56
N LEU A 58 -2.58 -1.08 6.93
CA LEU A 58 -2.13 -0.49 5.66
C LEU A 58 -3.07 -0.83 4.50
N PHE A 59 -3.55 -2.08 4.44
CA PHE A 59 -4.54 -2.50 3.44
C PHE A 59 -5.85 -1.72 3.59
N ALA A 60 -6.39 -1.64 4.81
CA ALA A 60 -7.63 -0.92 5.10
C ALA A 60 -7.50 0.58 4.79
N THR A 61 -6.39 1.18 5.20
CA THR A 61 -6.08 2.59 4.90
C THR A 61 -6.01 2.81 3.40
N GLY A 62 -5.27 1.98 2.67
CA GLY A 62 -5.16 2.07 1.21
C GLY A 62 -6.52 1.96 0.53
N ALA A 63 -7.36 1.00 0.93
CA ALA A 63 -8.68 0.78 0.35
C ALA A 63 -9.64 1.97 0.59
N ILE A 64 -9.73 2.45 1.84
CA ILE A 64 -10.61 3.56 2.22
C ILE A 64 -10.21 4.83 1.46
N TRP A 65 -8.92 5.17 1.49
CA TRP A 65 -8.43 6.40 0.85
C TRP A 65 -8.47 6.33 -0.67
N THR A 66 -8.29 5.16 -1.28
CA THR A 66 -8.49 4.98 -2.73
C THR A 66 -9.93 5.28 -3.11
N ARG A 67 -10.90 4.75 -2.34
CA ARG A 67 -12.33 5.03 -2.57
C ARG A 67 -12.64 6.51 -2.42
N TRP A 68 -12.17 7.14 -1.33
CA TRP A 68 -12.47 8.53 -1.04
C TRP A 68 -11.80 9.52 -2.01
N ALA A 69 -10.48 9.39 -2.24
CA ALA A 69 -9.73 10.29 -3.12
C ALA A 69 -10.04 10.11 -4.60
N GLY A 70 -10.43 8.90 -5.02
CA GLY A 70 -10.74 8.58 -6.42
C GLY A 70 -12.19 8.81 -6.80
N PHE A 71 -13.14 8.37 -5.97
CA PHE A 71 -14.55 8.27 -6.36
C PHE A 71 -15.49 9.24 -5.62
N VAL A 72 -15.18 9.60 -4.37
CA VAL A 72 -16.09 10.40 -3.51
C VAL A 72 -15.79 11.90 -3.58
N ILE A 73 -14.51 12.29 -3.45
CA ILE A 73 -14.12 13.71 -3.36
C ILE A 73 -14.05 14.34 -4.76
N LYS A 74 -14.66 15.53 -4.91
CA LYS A 74 -14.56 16.39 -6.11
C LYS A 74 -13.91 17.74 -5.75
N PRO A 75 -12.91 18.23 -6.52
CA PRO A 75 -12.29 17.62 -7.70
C PRO A 75 -11.44 16.38 -7.35
N ARG A 76 -11.40 15.39 -8.26
CA ARG A 76 -10.76 14.10 -7.98
C ARG A 76 -9.23 14.21 -7.99
N ASN A 77 -8.56 13.65 -6.98
CA ASN A 77 -7.10 13.60 -6.91
C ASN A 77 -6.58 12.21 -7.26
N MET A 78 -6.36 11.98 -8.56
CA MET A 78 -5.91 10.69 -9.10
C MET A 78 -4.55 10.24 -8.57
N LEU A 79 -3.65 11.19 -8.28
CA LEU A 79 -2.32 10.88 -7.77
C LEU A 79 -2.40 10.35 -6.34
N LEU A 80 -3.18 10.99 -5.46
CA LEU A 80 -3.46 10.47 -4.11
C LEU A 80 -4.19 9.13 -4.14
N ALA A 81 -5.14 8.96 -5.06
CA ALA A 81 -5.83 7.69 -5.24
C ALA A 81 -4.85 6.57 -5.67
N SER A 82 -3.93 6.85 -6.60
CA SER A 82 -2.93 5.87 -7.06
C SER A 82 -2.01 5.42 -5.93
N VAL A 83 -1.44 6.34 -5.16
CA VAL A 83 -0.54 6.01 -4.04
C VAL A 83 -1.22 5.10 -3.02
N ASN A 84 -2.46 5.44 -2.62
CA ASN A 84 -3.20 4.63 -1.64
C ASN A 84 -3.61 3.27 -2.21
N PHE A 85 -3.89 3.20 -3.52
CA PHE A 85 -4.20 1.95 -4.20
C PHE A 85 -3.00 1.01 -4.17
N PHE A 86 -1.80 1.50 -4.55
CA PHE A 86 -0.59 0.70 -4.52
C PHE A 86 -0.15 0.34 -3.09
N LEU A 87 -0.30 1.26 -2.13
CA LEU A 87 -0.07 0.96 -0.72
C LEU A 87 -0.95 -0.20 -0.25
N GLY A 88 -2.25 -0.14 -0.54
CA GLY A 88 -3.20 -1.21 -0.23
C GLY A 88 -2.86 -2.50 -0.97
N GLY A 89 -2.51 -2.44 -2.25
CA GLY A 89 -2.14 -3.61 -3.05
C GLY A 89 -0.90 -4.34 -2.51
N VAL A 90 0.16 -3.60 -2.17
CA VAL A 90 1.38 -4.16 -1.59
C VAL A 90 1.10 -4.76 -0.21
N ALA A 91 0.33 -4.08 0.63
CA ALA A 91 -0.07 -4.60 1.93
C ALA A 91 -0.94 -5.87 1.81
N GLY A 92 -1.87 -5.89 0.85
CA GLY A 92 -2.70 -7.05 0.53
C GLY A 92 -1.88 -8.24 0.04
N TYR A 93 -0.88 -8.00 -0.81
CA TYR A 93 0.04 -9.05 -1.24
C TYR A 93 0.83 -9.64 -0.07
N GLN A 94 1.32 -8.81 0.85
CA GLN A 94 1.97 -9.31 2.06
C GLN A 94 1.02 -10.10 2.97
N LEU A 95 -0.24 -9.67 3.11
CA LEU A 95 -1.26 -10.45 3.84
C LEU A 95 -1.49 -11.82 3.19
N LEU A 96 -1.57 -11.89 1.86
CA LEU A 96 -1.69 -13.17 1.15
C LEU A 96 -0.49 -14.08 1.40
N ARG A 97 0.73 -13.52 1.44
CA ARG A 97 1.94 -14.28 1.80
C ARG A 97 1.86 -14.85 3.22
N ILE A 98 1.40 -14.04 4.19
CA ILE A 98 1.19 -14.50 5.58
C ILE A 98 0.17 -15.62 5.66
N VAL A 99 -0.96 -15.46 4.97
CA VAL A 99 -2.04 -16.47 4.95
C VAL A 99 -1.56 -17.77 4.33
N ASN A 100 -0.86 -17.71 3.19
CA ASN A 100 -0.34 -18.91 2.52
C ASN A 100 0.71 -19.61 3.38
N TYR A 101 1.66 -18.87 3.96
CA TYR A 101 2.66 -19.41 4.86
C TYR A 101 2.04 -20.20 6.02
N ARG A 102 0.98 -19.66 6.66
CA ARG A 102 0.31 -20.35 7.77
C ARG A 102 -0.56 -21.52 7.35
N ARG A 103 -1.17 -21.44 6.16
CA ARG A 103 -1.88 -22.60 5.59
C ARG A 103 -0.93 -23.75 5.28
N ASP A 104 0.27 -23.45 4.79
CA ASP A 104 1.30 -24.47 4.53
C ASP A 104 1.80 -25.13 5.83
N LEU A 105 1.76 -24.40 6.95
CA LEU A 105 2.01 -24.95 8.29
C LEU A 105 0.83 -25.78 8.86
N GLY A 106 -0.31 -25.83 8.18
CA GLY A 106 -1.50 -26.57 8.61
C GLY A 106 -2.42 -25.81 9.57
N ASP A 107 -2.24 -24.49 9.74
CA ASP A 107 -3.12 -23.67 10.58
C ASP A 107 -4.54 -23.64 10.00
N SER A 108 -5.54 -23.82 10.87
CA SER A 108 -6.94 -23.59 10.55
C SER A 108 -7.20 -22.11 10.21
N PRO A 109 -8.26 -21.78 9.43
CA PRO A 109 -8.58 -20.40 9.07
C PRO A 109 -8.72 -19.45 10.28
N MET A 110 -9.19 -19.97 11.42
CA MET A 110 -9.36 -19.20 12.65
C MET A 110 -8.02 -18.94 13.36
N GLN A 111 -7.07 -19.86 13.30
CA GLN A 111 -5.71 -19.66 13.82
C GLN A 111 -4.95 -18.63 12.99
N VAL A 112 -5.09 -18.68 11.66
CA VAL A 112 -4.52 -17.66 10.76
C VAL A 112 -5.10 -16.28 11.08
N PHE A 113 -6.42 -16.17 11.26
CA PHE A 113 -7.06 -14.91 11.63
C PHE A 113 -6.57 -14.39 12.98
N ASN A 114 -6.53 -15.25 14.00
CA ASN A 114 -6.02 -14.88 15.32
C ASN A 114 -4.55 -14.47 15.29
N TYR A 115 -3.71 -15.11 14.48
CA TYR A 115 -2.33 -14.70 14.29
C TYR A 115 -2.22 -13.30 13.68
N ILE A 116 -2.99 -13.05 12.61
CA ILE A 116 -2.94 -11.77 11.93
C ILE A 116 -3.43 -10.64 12.86
N LEU A 117 -4.39 -10.89 13.74
CA LEU A 117 -4.94 -9.89 14.66
C LEU A 117 -4.15 -9.70 15.96
N ASN A 118 -3.62 -10.77 16.55
CA ASN A 118 -2.99 -10.70 17.87
C ASN A 118 -1.46 -10.63 17.77
N GLY A 119 -0.87 -10.85 16.58
CA GLY A 119 0.56 -11.14 16.49
C GLY A 119 0.90 -12.41 17.28
N ASP A 120 2.19 -12.75 17.42
CA ASP A 120 2.65 -13.99 18.07
C ASP A 120 2.23 -14.14 19.56
N ALA A 121 0.98 -14.54 19.80
CA ALA A 121 0.56 -15.24 21.01
C ALA A 121 0.78 -16.76 20.88
N ALA A 122 1.25 -17.22 19.72
CA ALA A 122 1.45 -18.64 19.43
C ALA A 122 2.75 -18.91 18.67
N ALA A 123 3.88 -18.60 19.30
CA ALA A 123 5.07 -19.46 19.24
C ALA A 123 4.78 -20.84 19.90
N VAL A 124 3.59 -21.40 19.69
CA VAL A 124 3.19 -22.71 20.20
C VAL A 124 3.68 -23.73 19.21
N LYS A 125 4.84 -24.28 19.58
CA LYS A 125 5.46 -25.52 19.10
C LYS A 125 6.05 -25.43 17.70
N GLU A 126 7.34 -25.14 17.65
CA GLU A 126 8.23 -25.89 16.75
C GLU A 126 7.79 -27.37 16.78
N PRO A 127 7.59 -28.04 15.63
CA PRO A 127 7.40 -29.48 15.65
C PRO A 127 8.67 -30.07 16.26
N GLU A 128 8.53 -30.61 17.47
CA GLU A 128 9.59 -31.33 18.16
C GLU A 128 10.19 -32.33 17.16
N PRO A 129 11.51 -32.33 16.90
CA PRO A 129 12.08 -33.28 15.96
C PRO A 129 11.76 -34.68 16.48
N ALA A 130 11.06 -35.46 15.66
CA ALA A 130 10.72 -36.84 15.95
C ALA A 130 12.00 -37.57 16.38
N LYS A 131 12.11 -37.88 17.67
CA LYS A 131 13.14 -38.74 18.21
C LYS A 131 12.90 -40.14 17.66
N ASN A 132 13.75 -40.55 16.72
CA ASN A 132 13.99 -41.95 16.40
C ASN A 132 15.40 -42.30 16.89
#